data_AF-A0A9R0YCE8-F1
#
_entry.id   AF-A0A9R0YCE8-F1
#
_cell.length_a   1.000
_cell.length_b   1.000
_cell.length_c   1.000
_cell.angle_alpha   90.00
_cell.angle_beta   90.00
_cell.angle_gamma   90.00
#
_symmetry.space_group_name_H-M   'P 1'
#
loop_
_entity.id
_entity.type
_entity.pdbx_description
1 polymer ?
#
loop_
_entity_poly.entity_id
_entity_poly.type
_entity_poly.pdbx_seq_one_letter_code
_entity_poly.pdbx_strand_id
1 'polypeptide(L)'
;MDFIAEEFGLPFIPPILGEENNFTHGSNFAVVGATALDLAYFHEKNITSVPPFNSSLSVQLDWFQNLKPTLCSTPQGCRDYFRGSLFFMGEFGGNDYTFIMASGKTFGLVYVRDVVQAISEGVEQLVKEGGRYVVVPGQPPMGCIPIVLTLYASPNKTHYDRRGCLIKYNALARYHNRRLVAALYRLRIKYPAAKIVYGDYYTPVIEFLNEPTRYGGGQAN
;
A
#
# COMPACT_ATOMS: atom_id res chain seq x y z
N MET A 1 2.05 9.27 -6.87
CA MET A 1 2.37 10.32 -5.89
C MET A 1 2.59 11.64 -6.57
N ASP A 2 3.35 11.70 -7.67
CA ASP A 2 3.65 12.97 -8.36
C ASP A 2 2.39 13.69 -8.88
N PHE A 3 1.43 12.98 -9.49
CA PHE A 3 0.14 13.57 -9.87
C PHE A 3 -0.66 14.13 -8.69
N ILE A 4 -0.54 13.51 -7.50
CA ILE A 4 -1.20 14.02 -6.29
C ILE A 4 -0.48 15.29 -5.84
N ALA A 5 0.86 15.30 -5.83
CA ALA A 5 1.64 16.49 -5.50
C ALA A 5 1.32 17.66 -6.44
N GLU A 6 1.26 17.41 -7.74
CA GLU A 6 0.89 18.40 -8.77
C GLU A 6 -0.50 19.00 -8.54
N GLU A 7 -1.51 18.18 -8.24
CA GLU A 7 -2.87 18.65 -7.93
C GLU A 7 -2.90 19.58 -6.70
N PHE A 8 -2.02 19.36 -5.73
CA PHE A 8 -1.86 20.23 -4.56
C PHE A 8 -0.88 21.40 -4.78
N GLY A 9 -0.36 21.58 -6.00
CA GLY A 9 0.63 22.63 -6.32
C GLY A 9 1.99 22.43 -5.64
N LEU A 10 2.33 21.20 -5.26
CA LEU A 10 3.59 20.82 -4.65
C LEU A 10 4.61 20.38 -5.71
N PRO A 11 5.92 20.54 -5.45
CA PRO A 11 6.95 19.95 -6.31
C PRO A 11 6.88 18.41 -6.30
N PHE A 12 7.54 17.78 -7.27
CA PHE A 12 7.71 16.33 -7.26
C PHE A 12 8.39 15.86 -5.98
N ILE A 13 7.94 14.70 -5.50
CA ILE A 13 8.31 14.22 -4.17
C ILE A 13 9.59 13.38 -4.29
N PRO A 14 10.74 13.85 -3.76
CA PRO A 14 11.99 13.14 -3.91
C PRO A 14 11.97 11.80 -3.14
N PRO A 15 12.58 10.73 -3.69
CA PRO A 15 12.75 9.48 -2.96
C PRO A 15 13.74 9.64 -1.81
N ILE A 16 13.45 9.06 -0.64
CA ILE A 16 14.30 9.15 0.56
C ILE A 16 15.69 8.53 0.37
N LEU A 17 15.80 7.54 -0.53
CA LEU A 17 17.06 6.86 -0.87
C LEU A 17 17.75 7.47 -2.11
N GLY A 18 17.30 8.65 -2.56
CA GLY A 18 17.88 9.37 -3.68
C GLY A 18 19.02 10.31 -3.28
N GLU A 19 19.44 11.16 -4.23
CA GLU A 19 20.50 12.16 -4.02
C GLU A 19 20.01 13.47 -3.39
N GLU A 20 18.70 13.73 -3.42
CA GLU A 20 18.09 14.93 -2.84
C GLU A 20 18.15 14.90 -1.31
N ASN A 21 18.42 16.05 -0.70
CA ASN A 21 18.54 16.19 0.75
C ASN A 21 17.52 17.18 1.33
N ASN A 22 16.72 17.84 0.48
CA ASN A 22 15.67 18.75 0.91
C ASN A 22 14.29 18.09 0.83
N PHE A 23 13.74 17.78 2.00
CA PHE A 23 12.43 17.12 2.16
C PHE A 23 11.34 18.05 2.70
N THR A 24 11.56 19.37 2.66
CA THR A 24 10.62 20.38 3.20
C THR A 24 9.22 20.32 2.59
N HIS A 25 9.10 19.85 1.34
CA HIS A 25 7.85 19.72 0.60
C HIS A 25 7.37 18.27 0.46
N GLY A 26 8.04 17.32 1.12
CA GLY A 26 7.69 15.91 1.12
C GLY A 26 8.88 15.00 0.86
N SER A 27 8.67 13.71 1.14
CA SER A 27 9.62 12.63 0.86
C SER A 27 8.85 11.36 0.50
N ASN A 28 9.39 10.57 -0.41
CA ASN A 28 8.82 9.30 -0.84
C ASN A 28 9.65 8.14 -0.29
N PHE A 29 9.06 7.38 0.64
CA PHE A 29 9.68 6.23 1.29
C PHE A 29 9.42 4.91 0.55
N ALA A 30 8.57 4.92 -0.49
CA ALA A 30 8.14 3.71 -1.16
C ALA A 30 9.29 3.03 -1.91
N VAL A 31 9.40 1.72 -1.73
CA VAL A 31 10.34 0.86 -2.46
C VAL A 31 9.56 -0.25 -3.16
N VAL A 32 9.89 -0.50 -4.42
CA VAL A 32 9.28 -1.59 -5.19
C VAL A 32 9.49 -2.93 -4.47
N GLY A 33 8.43 -3.73 -4.37
CA GLY A 33 8.47 -5.02 -3.67
C GLY A 33 8.36 -4.94 -2.14
N ALA A 34 8.25 -3.75 -1.55
CA ALA A 34 8.03 -3.60 -0.12
C ALA A 34 6.77 -4.33 0.38
N THR A 35 6.89 -4.98 1.53
CA THR A 35 5.83 -5.75 2.18
C THR A 35 5.27 -5.00 3.39
N ALA A 36 4.03 -5.29 3.76
CA ALA A 36 3.47 -4.82 5.03
C ALA A 36 4.18 -5.48 6.23
N LEU A 37 4.50 -6.76 6.07
CA LEU A 37 5.17 -7.59 7.08
C LEU A 37 6.68 -7.53 6.92
N ASP A 38 7.42 -7.74 8.00
CA ASP A 38 8.88 -7.75 7.96
C ASP A 38 9.44 -9.05 7.38
N LEU A 39 10.63 -8.96 6.79
CA LEU A 39 11.33 -10.13 6.23
C LEU A 39 11.45 -11.28 7.25
N ALA A 40 11.65 -10.95 8.54
CA ALA A 40 11.68 -11.92 9.63
C ALA A 40 10.39 -12.76 9.76
N TYR A 41 9.22 -12.16 9.55
CA TYR A 41 7.93 -12.86 9.59
C TYR A 41 7.86 -13.97 8.53
N PHE A 42 8.35 -13.68 7.31
CA PHE A 42 8.36 -14.65 6.22
C PHE A 42 9.36 -15.79 6.51
N HIS A 43 10.55 -15.48 7.02
CA HIS A 43 11.54 -16.49 7.41
C HIS A 43 11.02 -17.42 8.51
N GLU A 44 10.37 -16.89 9.55
CA GLU A 44 9.77 -17.69 10.64
C GLU A 44 8.74 -18.70 10.08
N LYS A 45 8.08 -18.36 8.98
CA LYS A 45 7.07 -19.21 8.32
C LYS A 45 7.62 -20.06 7.19
N ASN A 46 8.95 -20.14 7.04
CA ASN A 46 9.62 -20.84 5.96
C ASN A 46 9.12 -20.37 4.57
N ILE A 47 9.02 -19.05 4.38
CA ILE A 47 8.69 -18.40 3.11
C ILE A 47 9.96 -17.69 2.64
N THR A 48 10.63 -18.26 1.63
CA THR A 48 11.94 -17.81 1.12
C THR A 48 11.86 -17.14 -0.25
N SER A 49 10.64 -16.96 -0.77
CA SER A 49 10.35 -16.30 -2.05
C SER A 49 10.41 -14.77 -1.98
N VAL A 50 10.46 -14.19 -0.77
CA VAL A 50 10.64 -12.76 -0.58
C VAL A 50 12.10 -12.43 -0.86
N PRO A 51 12.42 -11.50 -1.76
CA PRO A 51 13.78 -10.99 -1.90
C PRO A 51 14.30 -10.45 -0.56
N PRO A 52 15.60 -10.56 -0.26
CA PRO A 52 16.17 -10.13 1.02
C PRO A 52 16.31 -8.60 1.12
N PHE A 53 15.27 -7.86 0.75
CA PHE A 53 15.23 -6.40 0.83
C PHE A 53 14.67 -5.98 2.19
N ASN A 54 15.41 -5.10 2.88
CA ASN A 54 14.96 -4.51 4.13
C ASN A 54 14.20 -3.21 3.82
N SER A 55 12.95 -3.34 3.38
CA SER A 55 12.14 -2.21 2.91
C SER A 55 10.65 -2.35 3.28
N SER A 56 10.33 -3.20 4.26
CA SER A 56 8.97 -3.38 4.75
C SER A 56 8.38 -2.07 5.31
N LEU A 57 7.08 -2.07 5.56
CA LEU A 57 6.36 -0.96 6.17
C LEU A 57 7.05 -0.43 7.43
N SER A 58 7.48 -1.31 8.35
CA SER A 58 8.15 -0.89 9.58
C SER A 58 9.48 -0.18 9.28
N VAL A 59 10.25 -0.69 8.32
CA VAL A 59 11.53 -0.09 7.91
C VAL A 59 11.32 1.28 7.25
N GLN A 60 10.27 1.42 6.43
CA GLN A 60 9.92 2.73 5.85
C GLN A 60 9.46 3.72 6.93
N LEU A 61 8.78 3.26 7.97
CA LEU A 61 8.44 4.08 9.14
C LEU A 61 9.68 4.46 9.94
N ASP A 62 10.68 3.58 10.07
CA ASP A 62 11.97 3.92 10.68
C ASP A 62 12.72 4.98 9.87
N TRP A 63 12.71 4.90 8.55
CA TRP A 63 13.26 5.96 7.70
C TRP A 63 12.54 7.29 7.92
N PHE A 64 11.22 7.28 8.04
CA PHE A 64 10.44 8.47 8.39
C PHE A 64 10.85 9.03 9.77
N GLN A 65 11.02 8.16 10.78
CA GLN A 65 11.47 8.57 12.11
C GLN A 65 12.88 9.16 12.09
N ASN A 66 13.77 8.65 11.25
CA ASN A 66 15.11 9.18 11.06
C ASN A 66 15.12 10.51 10.31
N LEU A 67 14.18 10.72 9.38
CA LEU A 67 14.03 12.00 8.67
C LEU A 67 13.43 13.08 9.58
N LYS A 68 12.47 12.72 10.44
CA LYS A 68 11.68 13.64 11.27
C LYS A 68 12.48 14.77 11.95
N PRO A 69 13.64 14.52 12.60
CA PRO A 69 14.42 15.57 13.26
C PRO A 69 14.93 16.67 12.32
N THR A 70 15.05 16.39 11.02
CA THR A 70 15.45 17.37 10.00
C THR A 70 14.31 18.31 9.59
N LEU A 71 13.05 17.89 9.82
CA LEU A 71 11.84 18.63 9.46
C LEU A 71 11.34 19.48 10.64
N CYS A 72 11.55 19.00 11.86
CA CYS A 72 11.04 19.61 13.08
C CYS A 72 11.89 19.21 14.29
N SER A 73 12.08 20.12 15.25
CA SER A 73 13.04 19.91 16.36
C SER A 73 12.40 19.69 17.73
N THR A 74 11.10 19.97 17.91
CA THR A 74 10.40 19.78 19.19
C THR A 74 9.16 18.93 19.01
N PRO A 75 8.70 18.20 20.05
CA PRO A 75 7.49 17.39 19.94
C PRO A 75 6.25 18.19 19.49
N GLN A 76 6.12 19.44 19.96
CA GLN A 76 5.02 20.30 19.53
C GLN A 76 5.21 20.81 18.11
N GLY A 77 6.43 21.24 17.75
CA GLY A 77 6.76 21.66 16.39
C GLY A 77 6.53 20.55 15.36
N CYS A 78 6.87 19.30 15.69
CA CYS A 78 6.60 18.15 14.84
C CYS A 78 5.10 17.88 14.67
N ARG A 79 4.33 17.95 15.77
CA ARG A 79 2.88 17.82 15.68
C ARG A 79 2.27 18.90 14.79
N ASP A 80 2.70 20.16 14.94
CA ASP A 80 2.18 21.26 14.13
C ASP A 80 2.60 21.15 12.65
N TYR A 81 3.82 20.69 12.39
CA TYR A 81 4.33 20.41 11.04
C TYR A 81 3.50 19.30 10.36
N PHE A 82 3.43 18.12 10.96
CA PHE A 82 2.73 16.97 10.38
C PHE A 82 1.20 17.11 10.34
N ARG A 83 0.64 18.01 11.16
CA ARG A 83 -0.79 18.37 11.07
C ARG A 83 -1.14 19.01 9.72
N GLY A 84 -0.18 19.67 9.07
CA GLY A 84 -0.32 20.27 7.74
C GLY A 84 0.05 19.33 6.59
N SER A 85 0.58 18.13 6.88
CA SER A 85 1.04 17.17 5.87
C SER A 85 -0.05 16.17 5.48
N LEU A 86 0.03 15.70 4.23
CA LEU A 86 -0.73 14.56 3.72
C LEU A 86 0.16 13.32 3.74
N PHE A 87 -0.27 12.27 4.44
CA PHE A 87 0.40 10.98 4.45
C PHE A 87 -0.31 10.01 3.52
N PHE A 88 0.46 9.33 2.67
CA PHE A 88 -0.03 8.27 1.80
C PHE A 88 0.56 6.93 2.22
N MET A 89 -0.23 6.11 2.91
CA MET A 89 0.22 4.88 3.56
C MET A 89 -0.09 3.65 2.69
N GLY A 90 0.64 3.48 1.58
CA GLY A 90 0.48 2.32 0.71
C GLY A 90 0.86 2.54 -0.75
N GLU A 91 0.69 1.54 -1.61
CA GLU A 91 -0.12 0.31 -1.41
C GLU A 91 0.66 -0.87 -0.80
N PHE A 92 0.34 -1.24 0.45
CA PHE A 92 0.94 -2.39 1.15
C PHE A 92 0.00 -3.62 1.13
N GLY A 93 0.58 -4.82 1.10
CA GLY A 93 -0.13 -6.10 1.17
C GLY A 93 -0.05 -6.95 -0.11
N GLY A 94 -0.07 -6.32 -1.29
CA GLY A 94 -0.05 -7.05 -2.57
C GLY A 94 1.23 -7.87 -2.78
N ASN A 95 2.38 -7.31 -2.39
CA ASN A 95 3.67 -7.99 -2.42
C ASN A 95 3.71 -9.14 -1.41
N ASP A 96 3.19 -8.95 -0.19
CA ASP A 96 3.11 -9.99 0.85
C ASP A 96 2.42 -11.24 0.30
N TYR A 97 1.24 -11.05 -0.29
CA TYR A 97 0.46 -12.15 -0.85
C TYR A 97 1.16 -12.81 -2.03
N THR A 98 1.74 -12.01 -2.93
CA THR A 98 2.47 -12.53 -4.10
C THR A 98 3.65 -13.39 -3.65
N PHE A 99 4.50 -12.92 -2.74
CA PHE A 99 5.61 -13.73 -2.26
C PHE A 99 5.14 -14.97 -1.50
N ILE A 100 4.17 -14.87 -0.60
CA ILE A 100 3.61 -16.03 0.10
C ILE A 100 3.14 -17.11 -0.89
N MET A 101 2.41 -16.72 -1.93
CA MET A 101 1.92 -17.67 -2.93
C MET A 101 3.03 -18.25 -3.80
N ALA A 102 4.07 -17.47 -4.11
CA ALA A 102 5.25 -17.97 -4.81
C ALA A 102 6.01 -19.06 -4.03
N SER A 103 5.86 -19.11 -2.70
CA SER A 103 6.45 -20.18 -1.86
C SER A 103 5.59 -21.45 -1.74
N GLY A 104 4.48 -21.55 -2.49
CA GLY A 104 3.60 -22.72 -2.48
C GLY A 104 2.79 -22.91 -1.19
N LYS A 105 2.75 -21.90 -0.31
CA LYS A 105 1.96 -21.93 0.93
C LYS A 105 0.46 -21.83 0.66
N THR A 106 -0.33 -22.10 1.71
CA THR A 106 -1.78 -21.92 1.68
C THR A 106 -2.14 -20.51 1.24
N PHE A 107 -3.28 -20.41 0.55
CA PHE A 107 -3.70 -19.18 -0.10
C PHE A 107 -3.79 -18.01 0.91
N GLY A 108 -3.46 -16.80 0.45
CA GLY A 108 -3.14 -15.61 1.26
C GLY A 108 -4.15 -15.19 2.34
N LEU A 109 -5.38 -15.75 2.35
CA LEU A 109 -6.45 -15.40 3.29
C LEU A 109 -6.04 -15.52 4.76
N VAL A 110 -5.22 -16.51 5.13
CA VAL A 110 -4.78 -16.71 6.52
C VAL A 110 -3.85 -15.60 7.01
N TYR A 111 -3.19 -14.89 6.08
CA TYR A 111 -2.24 -13.81 6.37
C TYR A 111 -2.89 -12.42 6.34
N VAL A 112 -4.11 -12.30 5.82
CA VAL A 112 -4.81 -11.00 5.68
C VAL A 112 -4.96 -10.29 7.01
N ARG A 113 -5.19 -11.04 8.10
CA ARG A 113 -5.27 -10.46 9.44
C ARG A 113 -3.97 -9.72 9.80
N ASP A 114 -2.83 -10.38 9.63
CA ASP A 114 -1.53 -9.86 10.06
C ASP A 114 -1.09 -8.70 9.17
N VAL A 115 -1.31 -8.80 7.85
CA VAL A 115 -1.05 -7.71 6.89
C VAL A 115 -1.88 -6.46 7.22
N VAL A 116 -3.20 -6.61 7.43
CA VAL A 116 -4.07 -5.47 7.76
C VAL A 116 -3.73 -4.88 9.14
N GLN A 117 -3.31 -5.72 10.09
CA GLN A 117 -2.86 -5.28 11.41
C GLN A 117 -1.61 -4.40 11.28
N ALA A 118 -0.59 -4.85 10.54
CA ALA A 118 0.64 -4.08 10.31
C ALA A 118 0.33 -2.71 9.66
N ILE A 119 -0.52 -2.69 8.63
CA ILE A 119 -0.95 -1.43 8.00
C ILE A 119 -1.65 -0.52 9.01
N SER A 120 -2.55 -1.07 9.83
CA SER A 120 -3.30 -0.29 10.84
C SER A 120 -2.39 0.29 11.91
N GLU A 121 -1.38 -0.48 12.34
CA GLU A 121 -0.36 -0.02 13.31
C GLU A 121 0.51 1.08 12.72
N GLY A 122 0.91 0.97 11.45
CA GLY A 122 1.64 2.03 10.75
C GLY A 122 0.84 3.33 10.65
N VAL A 123 -0.45 3.24 10.29
CA VAL A 123 -1.36 4.40 10.29
C VAL A 123 -1.46 5.01 11.69
N GLU A 124 -1.63 4.18 12.72
CA GLU A 124 -1.70 4.64 14.11
C GLU A 124 -0.41 5.34 14.55
N GLN A 125 0.76 4.85 14.13
CA GLN A 125 2.04 5.49 14.42
C GLN A 125 2.11 6.89 13.80
N LEU A 126 1.75 7.04 12.51
CA LEU A 126 1.72 8.36 11.85
C LEU A 126 0.78 9.35 12.55
N VAL A 127 -0.39 8.86 12.98
CA VAL A 127 -1.36 9.69 13.73
C VAL A 127 -0.80 10.13 15.09
N LYS A 128 -0.08 9.25 15.80
CA LYS A 128 0.58 9.59 17.07
C LYS A 128 1.69 10.63 16.91
N GLU A 129 2.34 10.67 15.75
CA GLU A 129 3.35 11.68 15.41
C GLU A 129 2.74 13.05 15.03
N GLY A 130 1.41 13.14 14.94
CA GLY A 130 0.69 14.37 14.59
C GLY A 130 0.11 14.39 13.19
N GLY A 131 0.25 13.30 12.43
CA GLY A 131 -0.36 13.16 11.11
C GLY A 131 -1.88 13.29 11.18
N ARG A 132 -2.40 14.32 10.50
CA ARG A 132 -3.85 14.60 10.49
C ARG A 132 -4.56 14.02 9.29
N TYR A 133 -3.94 14.02 8.10
CA TYR A 133 -4.54 13.54 6.87
C TYR A 133 -3.79 12.29 6.41
N VAL A 134 -4.46 11.13 6.44
CA VAL A 134 -3.83 9.85 6.07
C VAL A 134 -4.71 9.15 5.05
N VAL A 135 -4.19 8.94 3.85
CA VAL A 135 -4.83 8.12 2.81
C VAL A 135 -4.23 6.74 2.83
N VAL A 136 -5.09 5.72 2.87
CA VAL A 136 -4.69 4.31 2.92
C VAL A 136 -5.35 3.60 1.73
N PRO A 137 -4.63 3.38 0.62
CA PRO A 137 -5.18 2.67 -0.52
C PRO A 137 -5.44 1.20 -0.19
N GLY A 138 -6.51 0.65 -0.76
CA GLY A 138 -6.73 -0.79 -0.80
C GLY A 138 -6.02 -1.44 -1.99
N GLN A 139 -6.13 -2.77 -2.05
CA GLN A 139 -5.64 -3.58 -3.15
C GLN A 139 -6.48 -3.35 -4.41
N PRO A 140 -5.88 -3.15 -5.60
CA PRO A 140 -6.57 -3.20 -6.89
C PRO A 140 -7.06 -4.63 -7.19
N PRO A 141 -7.75 -4.90 -8.31
CA PRO A 141 -8.07 -6.26 -8.72
C PRO A 141 -6.79 -7.05 -9.03
N MET A 142 -6.22 -7.68 -8.00
CA MET A 142 -4.94 -8.38 -8.06
C MET A 142 -4.87 -9.44 -9.17
N GLY A 143 -5.99 -10.12 -9.44
CA GLY A 143 -6.07 -11.13 -10.48
C GLY A 143 -5.96 -10.58 -11.90
N CYS A 144 -6.05 -9.26 -12.07
CA CYS A 144 -5.83 -8.57 -13.35
C CYS A 144 -4.40 -8.03 -13.49
N ILE A 145 -3.57 -8.10 -12.45
CA ILE A 145 -2.21 -7.55 -12.49
C ILE A 145 -1.33 -8.47 -13.35
N PRO A 146 -0.57 -7.93 -14.32
CA PRO A 146 0.26 -8.73 -15.23
C PRO A 146 1.20 -9.71 -14.52
N ILE A 147 1.92 -9.30 -13.47
CA ILE A 147 2.83 -10.22 -12.75
C ILE A 147 2.09 -11.38 -12.09
N VAL A 148 0.87 -11.15 -11.59
CA VAL A 148 0.03 -12.19 -10.99
C VAL A 148 -0.48 -13.15 -12.07
N LEU A 149 -0.89 -12.62 -13.22
CA LEU A 149 -1.31 -13.44 -14.38
C LEU A 149 -0.17 -14.30 -14.92
N THR A 150 1.04 -13.77 -14.99
CA THR A 150 2.23 -14.50 -15.45
C THR A 150 2.65 -15.59 -14.48
N LEU A 151 2.77 -15.28 -13.19
CA LEU A 151 3.26 -16.24 -12.18
C LEU A 151 2.23 -17.32 -11.83
N TYR A 152 0.94 -17.02 -11.94
CA TYR A 152 -0.14 -17.90 -11.48
C TYR A 152 -1.15 -18.22 -12.58
N ALA A 153 -0.67 -18.22 -13.83
CA ALA A 153 -1.45 -18.68 -14.96
C ALA A 153 -1.99 -20.09 -14.70
N SER A 154 -3.23 -20.33 -15.11
CA SER A 154 -3.90 -21.62 -14.99
C SER A 154 -4.34 -22.10 -16.37
N PRO A 155 -4.16 -23.40 -16.70
CA PRO A 155 -4.72 -23.94 -17.92
C PRO A 155 -6.26 -24.02 -17.87
N ASN A 156 -6.86 -23.93 -16.68
CA ASN A 156 -8.30 -23.99 -16.52
C ASN A 156 -8.96 -22.62 -16.74
N LYS A 157 -9.68 -22.48 -17.86
CA LYS A 157 -10.43 -21.27 -18.21
C LYS A 157 -11.45 -20.85 -17.15
N THR A 158 -11.98 -21.77 -16.34
CA THR A 158 -12.96 -21.43 -15.28
C THR A 158 -12.34 -20.68 -14.10
N HIS A 159 -11.01 -20.57 -14.03
CA HIS A 159 -10.32 -19.77 -13.01
C HIS A 159 -10.29 -18.27 -13.34
N TYR A 160 -10.71 -17.90 -14.55
CA TYR A 160 -10.70 -16.54 -15.04
C TYR A 160 -12.11 -15.98 -15.17
N ASP A 161 -12.27 -14.69 -14.88
CA ASP A 161 -13.50 -13.97 -15.20
C ASP A 161 -13.51 -13.52 -16.68
N ARG A 162 -14.60 -12.89 -17.11
CA ARG A 162 -14.78 -12.41 -18.49
C ARG A 162 -13.70 -11.43 -18.97
N ARG A 163 -12.95 -10.80 -18.05
CA ARG A 163 -11.86 -9.85 -18.33
C ARG A 163 -10.50 -10.55 -18.41
N GLY A 164 -10.46 -11.89 -18.30
CA GLY A 164 -9.20 -12.63 -18.23
C GLY A 164 -8.48 -12.50 -16.89
N CYS A 165 -9.16 -12.04 -15.84
CA CYS A 165 -8.56 -11.90 -14.51
C CYS A 165 -8.77 -13.13 -13.64
N LEU A 166 -7.77 -13.50 -12.84
CA LEU A 166 -7.86 -14.63 -11.91
C LEU A 166 -8.87 -14.34 -10.78
N ILE A 167 -9.98 -15.10 -10.75
CA ILE A 167 -11.10 -14.89 -9.81
C ILE A 167 -10.65 -14.99 -8.36
N LYS A 168 -9.79 -15.98 -8.06
CA LYS A 168 -9.31 -16.27 -6.71
C LYS A 168 -8.51 -15.09 -6.12
N TYR A 169 -7.67 -14.45 -6.92
CA TYR A 169 -6.83 -13.32 -6.51
C TYR A 169 -7.66 -12.04 -6.35
N ASN A 170 -8.63 -11.83 -7.25
CA ASN A 170 -9.62 -10.77 -7.09
C ASN A 170 -10.45 -10.94 -5.82
N ALA A 171 -10.78 -12.17 -5.43
CA ALA A 171 -11.47 -12.45 -4.17
C ALA A 171 -10.60 -12.13 -2.94
N LEU A 172 -9.30 -12.44 -2.98
CA LEU A 172 -8.35 -12.07 -1.93
C LEU A 172 -8.25 -10.55 -1.77
N ALA A 173 -8.11 -9.81 -2.87
CA ALA A 173 -8.05 -8.35 -2.85
C ALA A 173 -9.31 -7.73 -2.23
N ARG A 174 -10.51 -8.19 -2.64
CA ARG A 174 -11.77 -7.74 -2.05
C ARG A 174 -11.87 -8.09 -0.57
N TYR A 175 -11.39 -9.26 -0.16
CA TYR A 175 -11.40 -9.66 1.24
C TYR A 175 -10.45 -8.78 2.07
N HIS A 176 -9.21 -8.56 1.62
CA HIS A 176 -8.28 -7.59 2.21
C HIS A 176 -8.95 -6.22 2.37
N ASN A 177 -9.52 -5.67 1.30
CA ASN A 177 -10.12 -4.33 1.31
C ASN A 177 -11.24 -4.22 2.32
N ARG A 178 -12.11 -5.22 2.45
CA ARG A 178 -13.17 -5.25 3.49
C ARG A 178 -12.58 -5.23 4.90
N ARG A 179 -11.51 -5.99 5.14
CA ARG A 179 -10.83 -6.04 6.45
C ARG A 179 -10.11 -4.73 6.76
N LEU A 180 -9.46 -4.14 5.76
CA LEU A 180 -8.79 -2.84 5.87
C LEU A 180 -9.80 -1.74 6.19
N VAL A 181 -10.91 -1.63 5.45
CA VAL A 181 -11.97 -0.64 5.73
C VAL A 181 -12.49 -0.74 7.17
N ALA A 182 -12.71 -1.97 7.66
CA ALA A 182 -13.14 -2.19 9.04
C ALA A 182 -12.07 -1.77 10.08
N ALA A 183 -10.78 -2.00 9.78
CA ALA A 183 -9.69 -1.59 10.66
C ALA A 183 -9.53 -0.06 10.69
N LEU A 184 -9.58 0.60 9.53
CA LEU A 184 -9.55 2.05 9.42
C LEU A 184 -10.75 2.71 10.11
N TYR A 185 -11.93 2.08 10.07
CA TYR A 185 -13.09 2.55 10.83
C TYR A 185 -12.82 2.59 12.35
N ARG A 186 -12.17 1.57 12.90
CA ARG A 186 -11.78 1.55 14.33
C ARG A 186 -10.78 2.66 14.66
N LEU A 187 -9.80 2.90 13.77
CA LEU A 187 -8.84 3.99 13.94
C LEU A 187 -9.51 5.37 13.92
N ARG A 188 -10.52 5.58 13.05
CA ARG A 188 -11.29 6.84 13.03
C ARG A 188 -12.04 7.10 14.34
N ILE A 189 -12.57 6.05 14.97
CA ILE A 189 -13.19 6.16 16.30
C ILE A 189 -12.15 6.50 17.36
N LYS A 190 -11.00 5.81 17.33
CA LYS A 190 -9.92 6.00 18.31
C LYS A 190 -9.25 7.38 18.18
N TYR A 191 -9.19 7.93 16.97
CA TYR A 191 -8.52 9.18 16.64
C TYR A 191 -9.45 10.15 15.87
N PRO A 192 -10.48 10.72 16.52
CA PRO A 192 -11.50 11.52 15.84
C PRO A 192 -10.97 12.82 15.21
N ALA A 193 -9.81 13.31 15.68
CA ALA A 193 -9.13 14.47 15.11
C ALA A 193 -8.45 14.17 13.76
N ALA A 194 -8.07 12.91 13.51
CA ALA A 194 -7.44 12.48 12.29
C ALA A 194 -8.47 12.18 11.19
N LYS A 195 -8.15 12.57 9.96
CA LYS A 195 -8.89 12.29 8.73
C LYS A 195 -8.20 11.13 8.01
N ILE A 196 -8.57 9.92 8.42
CA ILE A 196 -8.09 8.68 7.80
C ILE A 196 -9.04 8.32 6.67
N VAL A 197 -8.57 8.26 5.43
CA VAL A 197 -9.37 8.03 4.22
C VAL A 197 -8.96 6.71 3.56
N TYR A 198 -9.94 5.92 3.15
CA TYR A 198 -9.69 4.73 2.35
C TYR A 198 -9.61 5.12 0.87
N GLY A 199 -8.53 4.75 0.19
CA GLY A 199 -8.39 4.92 -1.26
C GLY A 199 -8.88 3.67 -1.99
N ASP A 200 -10.01 3.75 -2.70
CA ASP A 200 -10.50 2.64 -3.51
C ASP A 200 -9.74 2.57 -4.84
N TYR A 201 -8.78 1.66 -4.90
CA TYR A 201 -8.05 1.34 -6.14
C TYR A 201 -8.71 0.22 -6.93
N TYR A 202 -9.67 -0.49 -6.33
CA TYR A 202 -10.29 -1.64 -6.97
C TYR A 202 -11.27 -1.20 -8.05
N THR A 203 -12.20 -0.30 -7.70
CA THR A 203 -13.28 0.12 -8.59
C THR A 203 -12.77 0.85 -9.83
N PRO A 204 -11.88 1.86 -9.73
CA PRO A 204 -11.40 2.59 -10.91
C PRO A 204 -10.66 1.69 -11.91
N VAL A 205 -9.89 0.71 -11.43
CA VAL A 205 -9.21 -0.25 -12.31
C VAL A 205 -10.22 -1.17 -13.01
N ILE A 206 -11.28 -1.60 -12.34
CA ILE A 206 -12.34 -2.38 -12.98
C ILE A 206 -13.09 -1.56 -14.03
N GLU A 207 -13.38 -0.29 -13.75
CA GLU A 207 -14.00 0.63 -14.72
C GLU A 207 -13.12 0.80 -15.95
N PHE A 208 -11.82 1.05 -15.75
CA PHE A 208 -10.84 1.10 -16.84
C PHE A 208 -10.84 -0.16 -17.69
N LEU A 209 -10.86 -1.35 -17.07
CA LEU A 209 -10.88 -2.63 -17.79
C LEU A 209 -12.20 -2.89 -18.53
N ASN A 210 -13.31 -2.27 -18.12
CA ASN A 210 -14.59 -2.40 -18.82
C ASN A 210 -14.72 -1.40 -19.98
N GLU A 211 -14.15 -0.19 -19.85
CA GLU A 211 -14.29 0.90 -20.82
C GLU A 211 -12.93 1.55 -21.16
N PRO A 212 -11.94 0.80 -21.69
CA PRO A 212 -10.58 1.33 -21.89
C PRO A 212 -10.54 2.56 -22.80
N THR A 213 -11.41 2.62 -23.81
CA THR A 213 -11.50 3.76 -24.75
C THR A 213 -11.88 5.07 -24.09
N ARG A 214 -12.68 5.02 -23.01
CA ARG A 214 -13.06 6.22 -22.23
C ARG A 214 -11.86 6.84 -21.52
N TYR A 215 -10.83 6.05 -21.25
CA TYR A 215 -9.62 6.47 -20.55
C TYR A 215 -8.39 6.53 -21.49
N GLY A 216 -8.61 6.64 -22.81
CA GLY A 216 -7.54 6.76 -23.80
C GLY A 216 -6.82 5.45 -24.13
N GLY A 217 -7.32 4.30 -23.65
CA GLY A 217 -6.85 2.98 -24.03
C GLY A 217 -7.34 2.57 -25.42
N GLY A 218 -6.45 2.03 -26.26
CA GLY A 218 -6.83 1.39 -27.52
C GLY A 218 -7.63 0.10 -27.30
N GLN A 219 -8.46 -0.31 -28.26
CA GLN A 219 -9.08 -1.63 -28.23
C GLN A 219 -7.99 -2.70 -28.18
N ALA A 220 -8.05 -3.58 -27.19
CA ALA A 220 -7.26 -4.81 -27.20
C ALA A 220 -7.84 -5.70 -28.31
N ASN A 221 -7.13 -5.78 -29.44
CA ASN A 221 -7.41 -6.75 -30.50
C ASN A 221 -7.14 -8.18 -30.01
#